data_AF-A0A4E0PYX7-F1
#
_entry.id   AF-A0A4E0PYX7-F1
#
_cell.length_a   1.000
_cell.length_b   1.000
_cell.length_c   1.000
_cell.angle_alpha   90.00
_cell.angle_beta   90.00
_cell.angle_gamma   90.00
#
_symmetry.space_group_name_H-M   'P 1'
#
loop_
_entity.id
_entity.type
_entity.pdbx_description
1 polymer ?
#
loop_
_entity_poly.entity_id
_entity_poly.type
_entity_poly.pdbx_seq_one_letter_code
_entity_poly.pdbx_strand_id
1 'polypeptide(L)' 'MRMVKCNDVGISNCDYIVMGDDMEEVEKTMFEHVENVHRSLLETMSHEEVHDLKHRISAFLGRSCGCGHLPKP' A
#
# COMPACT_ATOMS: atom_id res chain seq x y z
N MET A 1 -14.56 0.98 -8.63
CA MET A 1 -13.57 -0.12 -8.67
C MET A 1 -12.15 0.43 -8.53
N ARG A 2 -11.50 0.07 -7.43
CA ARG A 2 -10.14 0.42 -7.04
C ARG A 2 -9.29 -0.84 -6.99
N MET A 3 -8.01 -0.71 -7.30
CA MET A 3 -7.05 -1.81 -7.29
C MET A 3 -5.72 -1.30 -6.77
N VAL A 4 -5.04 -2.10 -5.95
CA VAL A 4 -3.67 -1.84 -5.52
C VAL A 4 -2.88 -3.14 -5.48
N LYS A 5 -1.62 -3.09 -5.93
CA LYS A 5 -0.69 -4.21 -5.88
C LYS A 5 0.45 -3.91 -4.92
N CYS A 6 1.03 -4.95 -4.33
CA CYS A 6 2.18 -4.80 -3.44
C CYS A 6 3.34 -4.08 -4.17
N ASN A 7 3.56 -4.42 -5.44
CA ASN A 7 4.56 -3.75 -6.26
C ASN A 7 4.28 -2.25 -6.51
N ASP A 8 3.01 -1.84 -6.62
CA ASP A 8 2.63 -0.43 -6.81
C ASP A 8 3.00 0.44 -5.59
N VAL A 9 3.00 -0.17 -4.41
CA VAL A 9 3.34 0.49 -3.14
C VAL A 9 4.78 0.26 -2.71
N GLY A 10 5.61 -0.33 -3.58
CA GLY A 10 7.05 -0.48 -3.39
C GLY A 10 7.51 -1.82 -2.80
N ILE A 11 6.63 -2.82 -2.72
CA ILE A 11 6.96 -4.18 -2.28
C ILE A 11 7.21 -5.04 -3.52
N SER A 12 8.48 -5.13 -3.94
CA SER A 12 8.86 -5.78 -5.21
C SER A 12 8.85 -7.31 -5.21
N ASN A 13 8.71 -7.95 -4.04
CA ASN A 13 8.70 -9.41 -3.90
C ASN A 13 7.29 -9.99 -3.70
N CYS A 14 6.26 -9.29 -4.19
CA CYS A 14 4.88 -9.75 -4.07
C CYS A 14 4.00 -9.25 -5.21
N ASP A 15 3.35 -10.21 -5.89
CA ASP A 15 2.38 -9.97 -6.96
C ASP A 15 0.94 -9.95 -6.45
N TYR A 16 0.72 -9.87 -5.13
CA TYR A 16 -0.62 -9.82 -4.56
C TYR A 16 -1.36 -8.53 -4.98
N ILE A 17 -2.64 -8.70 -5.29
CA ILE A 17 -3.52 -7.64 -5.81
C ILE A 17 -4.79 -7.64 -4.98
N VAL A 18 -5.16 -6.47 -4.47
CA VAL A 18 -6.47 -6.24 -3.85
C VAL A 18 -7.31 -5.43 -4.81
N MET A 19 -8.58 -5.84 -4.97
CA MET A 19 -9.57 -5.14 -5.78
C MET A 19 -10.85 -5.02 -4.99
N GLY A 20 -11.48 -3.85 -5.03
CA GLY A 20 -12.74 -3.60 -4.33
C GLY A 20 -13.38 -2.31 -4.83
N ASP A 21 -14.61 -2.04 -4.42
CA ASP A 21 -15.26 -0.77 -4.75
C ASP A 21 -14.96 0.30 -3.69
N ASP A 22 -14.93 -0.11 -2.42
CA ASP A 22 -14.63 0.75 -1.29
C ASP A 22 -13.12 0.95 -1.07
N MET A 23 -12.72 2.17 -0.74
CA MET A 23 -11.30 2.51 -0.54
C MET A 23 -10.78 1.95 0.78
N GLU A 24 -11.56 2.10 1.86
CA GLU A 24 -11.17 1.71 3.21
C GLU A 24 -11.04 0.19 3.29
N GLU A 25 -11.95 -0.54 2.64
CA GLU A 25 -11.89 -2.00 2.53
C GLU A 25 -10.63 -2.47 1.80
N VAL A 26 -10.30 -1.85 0.66
CA VAL A 26 -9.12 -2.19 -0.14
C VAL A 26 -7.83 -1.86 0.62
N GLU A 27 -7.78 -0.70 1.28
CA GLU A 27 -6.64 -0.28 2.10
C GLU A 27 -6.41 -1.24 3.27
N LYS A 28 -7.47 -1.55 4.02
CA LYS A 28 -7.41 -2.48 5.16
C LYS A 28 -6.97 -3.87 4.71
N THR A 29 -7.57 -4.41 3.66
CA THR A 29 -7.23 -5.74 3.12
C THR A 29 -5.77 -5.79 2.67
N MET A 30 -5.29 -4.71 2.04
CA MET A 30 -3.88 -4.61 1.64
C MET A 30 -2.96 -4.58 2.86
N PHE A 31 -3.31 -3.82 3.88
CA PHE A 31 -2.51 -3.74 5.10
C PHE A 31 -2.47 -5.08 5.84
N GLU A 32 -3.61 -5.78 5.97
CA GLU A 32 -3.67 -7.13 6.55
C GLU A 32 -2.78 -8.10 5.78
N HIS A 33 -2.73 -8.01 4.45
CA HIS A 33 -1.81 -8.82 3.65
C HIS A 33 -0.34 -8.51 3.99
N VAL A 34 0.03 -7.22 4.07
CA VAL A 34 1.40 -6.82 4.43
C VAL A 34 1.76 -7.30 5.84
N GLU A 35 0.85 -7.21 6.81
CA GLU A 35 1.09 -7.67 8.18
C GLU A 35 1.27 -9.19 8.30
N ASN A 36 0.57 -9.98 7.49
CA ASN A 36 0.65 -11.44 7.55
C ASN A 36 1.74 -12.02 6.65
N VAL A 37 1.94 -11.46 5.46
CA VAL A 37 2.85 -11.99 4.43
C VAL A 37 4.19 -11.26 4.44
N HIS A 38 4.19 -9.95 4.68
CA HIS A 38 5.38 -9.10 4.73
C HIS A 38 5.74 -8.69 6.14
N ARG A 39 5.35 -9.48 7.15
CA ARG A 39 5.70 -9.22 8.55
C ARG A 39 7.18 -8.96 8.75
N SER A 40 8.03 -9.77 8.13
CA SER A 40 9.49 -9.63 8.21
C SER A 40 9.99 -8.30 7.63
N LEU A 41 9.30 -7.74 6.62
CA LEU A 41 9.60 -6.41 6.10
C LEU A 41 9.19 -5.33 7.13
N LEU A 42 7.99 -5.46 7.70
CA LEU A 42 7.52 -4.53 8.74
C LEU A 42 8.41 -4.55 9.99
N GLU A 43 8.95 -5.71 10.37
CA GLU A 43 9.89 -5.83 11.49
C GLU A 43 11.24 -5.16 11.22
N THR A 44 11.62 -5.00 9.95
CA THR A 44 12.82 -4.24 9.57
C THR A 44 12.57 -2.74 9.41
N MET A 45 11.30 -2.33 9.38
CA MET A 45 10.89 -0.95 9.16
C MET A 45 10.60 -0.24 10.50
N SER A 46 10.92 1.04 10.57
CA SER A 46 10.54 1.87 11.71
C SER A 46 9.05 2.24 11.67
N HIS A 47 8.47 2.65 12.80
CA HIS A 47 7.07 3.11 12.85
C HIS A 47 6.77 4.22 11.83
N GLU A 48 7.72 5.12 11.56
CA GLU A 48 7.57 6.16 10.53
C GLU A 48 7.48 5.57 9.12
N GLU A 49 8.27 4.54 8.82
CA GLU A 49 8.30 3.91 7.50
C GLU A 49 7.04 3.07 7.25
N VAL A 50 6.53 2.41 8.28
CA VAL A 50 5.23 1.73 8.22
C VAL A 50 4.10 2.73 8.00
N HIS A 51 4.18 3.90 8.64
CA HIS A 51 3.22 4.99 8.43
C HIS A 51 3.31 5.54 7.00
N ASP A 52 4.52 5.73 6.45
CA ASP A 52 4.72 6.14 5.05
C ASP A 52 4.16 5.10 4.08
N LEU A 53 4.36 3.80 4.34
CA LEU A 53 3.77 2.72 3.54
C LEU A 53 2.25 2.80 3.50
N LYS A 54 1.59 3.00 4.65
CA LYS A 54 0.14 3.21 4.71
C LYS A 54 -0.28 4.44 3.90
N HIS A 55 0.45 5.54 4.07
CA HIS A 55 0.18 6.76 3.33
C HIS A 55 0.36 6.56 1.81
N ARG A 56 1.31 5.74 1.36
CA ARG A 56 1.49 5.39 -0.05
C ARG A 56 0.36 4.52 -0.60
N ILE A 57 -0.13 3.54 0.16
CA ILE A 57 -1.30 2.73 -0.21
C ILE A 57 -2.53 3.64 -0.35
N SER A 58 -2.79 4.48 0.66
CA SER A 58 -3.90 5.43 0.67
C SER A 58 -3.78 6.45 -0.45
N ALA A 59 -2.58 6.99 -0.68
CA ALA A 59 -2.31 7.91 -1.78
C ALA A 59 -2.54 7.23 -3.13
N PHE A 60 -2.13 5.97 -3.32
CA PHE A 60 -2.35 5.22 -4.56
C PHE A 60 -3.84 5.00 -4.84
N LEU A 61 -4.59 4.56 -3.83
CA LEU A 61 -6.04 4.36 -3.91
C LEU A 61 -6.82 5.69 -4.02
N GLY A 62 -6.28 6.73 -3.41
CA GLY A 62 -6.79 8.08 -3.33
C GLY A 62 -6.38 8.99 -4.49
N ARG A 63 -5.60 8.53 -5.48
CA ARG A 63 -5.23 9.28 -6.70
C ARG A 63 -6.41 9.60 -7.64
N SER A 64 -7.63 9.67 -7.11
CA SER A 64 -8.69 10.52 -7.64
C SER A 64 -8.57 11.98 -7.15
N CYS A 65 -7.65 12.32 -6.23
CA CYS A 65 -7.44 13.68 -5.74
C CYS A 65 -6.02 14.19 -6.07
N GLY A 66 -5.86 14.78 -7.26
CA GLY A 66 -5.08 16.01 -7.54
C GLY A 66 -3.61 16.18 -7.16
N CYS A 67 -2.92 15.27 -6.46
CA CYS A 67 -1.52 15.44 -6.05
C CYS A 67 -0.62 14.44 -6.77
N GLY A 68 -0.54 14.58 -8.10
CA GLY A 68 0.47 13.89 -8.88
C GLY A 68 1.85 14.46 -8.56
N HIS A 69 2.68 13.68 -7.85
CA HIS A 69 4.16 13.59 -7.97
C HIS A 69 4.73 13.08 -6.63
N LEU A 70 4.88 11.76 -6.50
CA LEU A 70 5.89 11.20 -5.60
C LEU A 70 7.05 10.79 -6.50
N PRO A 71 8.22 11.46 -6.43
CA PRO A 71 9.39 11.02 -7.16
C PRO A 71 9.77 9.63 -6.65
N LYS A 72 9.92 8.71 -7.59
CA LYS A 72 10.48 7.39 -7.34
C LYS A 72 11.93 7.58 -6.83
N PRO A 73 12.35 6.93 -5.73
CA PRO A 73 13.76 6.91 -5.35
C PRO A 73 14.63 6.22 -6.42
#